data_AF-A0A0F9UAM7-F1
#
_entry.id   AF-A0A0F9UAM7-F1
#
_cell.length_a   1.000
_cell.length_b   1.000
_cell.length_c   1.000
_cell.angle_alpha   90.00
_cell.angle_beta   90.00
_cell.angle_gamma   90.00
#
_symmetry.space_group_name_H-M   'P 1'
#
loop_
_entity.id
_entity.type
_entity.pdbx_description
1 polymer ?
#
loop_
_entity_poly.entity_id
_entity_poly.type
_entity_poly.pdbx_seq_one_letter_code
_entity_poly.pdbx_strand_id
1 'polypeptide(L)'
;MKNPFTAVKQLIVPPTVEEIHEDFRTEVERLIEDANILHSEETTKGELLTKADALNTYGFFNTPEAKEASKEVKRLSVLQEENRNKELLREAIYHFSSNYPNYKFITESSVKELCKKYGLIYGTVNYFIGDVPDVNLKHLQEFIVAEGDECHMSYSKYNDGTPFNLKYLTKKEVEREKDMRRVFSDIKFIQCPLEIVAPSSDFNLKGMDITDFEIRPTPIEDPIVLHPVYWKGTKHYLIGTAWGPEASDPLAINEKMN
;
A
#
# COMPACT_ATOMS: atom_id res chain seq x y z
N MET A 1 48.86 7.43 -30.34
CA MET A 1 48.09 7.81 -29.13
C MET A 1 47.03 8.82 -29.53
N LYS A 2 45.75 8.42 -29.50
CA LYS A 2 44.57 9.29 -29.31
C LYS A 2 43.37 8.35 -29.14
N ASN A 3 42.87 8.27 -27.92
CA ASN A 3 41.50 7.86 -27.63
C ASN A 3 40.84 9.11 -27.04
N PRO A 4 39.58 9.41 -27.38
CA PRO A 4 38.63 9.30 -26.29
C PRO A 4 37.28 8.72 -26.73
N PHE A 5 36.87 7.69 -25.98
CA PHE A 5 35.49 7.25 -25.86
C PHE A 5 34.61 8.45 -25.49
N THR A 6 33.68 8.79 -26.38
CA THR A 6 32.58 9.68 -26.06
C THR A 6 31.53 8.84 -25.35
N ALA A 7 31.44 8.98 -24.02
CA ALA A 7 30.35 8.41 -23.25
C ALA A 7 29.04 9.10 -23.66
N VAL A 8 28.15 8.33 -24.29
CA VAL A 8 26.77 8.75 -24.53
C VAL A 8 26.08 8.83 -23.17
N LYS A 9 25.96 10.04 -22.62
CA LYS A 9 25.00 10.31 -21.54
C LYS A 9 23.61 10.02 -22.12
N GLN A 10 22.98 8.91 -21.72
CA GLN A 10 21.56 8.72 -21.93
C GLN A 10 20.84 9.93 -21.30
N LEU A 11 20.16 10.72 -22.12
CA LEU A 11 19.21 11.72 -21.65
C LEU A 11 18.04 10.93 -21.04
N ILE A 12 17.97 10.90 -19.71
CA ILE A 12 16.79 10.44 -18.99
C ILE A 12 15.73 11.51 -19.24
N VAL A 13 14.79 11.22 -20.13
CA VAL A 13 13.61 12.08 -20.35
C VAL A 13 12.80 12.00 -19.05
N PRO A 14 12.41 13.15 -18.46
CA PRO A 14 11.54 13.13 -17.29
C PRO A 14 10.21 12.46 -17.66
N PRO A 15 9.67 11.60 -16.78
CA PRO A 15 8.37 10.98 -17.01
C PRO A 15 7.30 12.07 -17.13
N THR A 16 6.35 11.89 -18.04
CA THR A 16 5.23 12.84 -18.16
C THR A 16 4.21 12.61 -17.06
N VAL A 17 3.35 13.61 -16.81
CA VAL A 17 2.25 13.49 -15.84
C VAL A 17 1.33 12.32 -16.23
N GLU A 18 1.01 12.22 -17.51
CA GLU A 18 0.12 11.19 -18.05
C GLU A 18 0.70 9.78 -17.82
N GLU A 19 2.01 9.61 -17.95
CA GLU A 19 2.68 8.33 -17.65
C GLU A 19 2.55 7.96 -16.17
N ILE A 20 2.59 8.93 -15.25
CA ILE A 20 2.42 8.69 -13.82
C ILE A 20 0.98 8.31 -13.52
N HIS A 21 0.02 9.10 -13.99
CA HIS A 21 -1.40 8.81 -13.74
C HIS A 21 -1.81 7.47 -14.36
N GLU A 22 -1.31 7.13 -15.54
CA GLU A 22 -1.57 5.84 -16.16
C GLU A 22 -1.02 4.67 -15.34
N ASP A 23 0.21 4.79 -14.84
CA ASP A 23 0.80 3.80 -13.94
C ASP A 23 -0.06 3.60 -12.69
N PHE A 24 -0.51 4.68 -12.05
CA PHE A 24 -1.40 4.60 -10.88
C PHE A 24 -2.78 4.00 -11.22
N ARG A 25 -3.35 4.31 -12.39
CA ARG A 25 -4.66 3.81 -12.82
C ARG A 25 -4.65 2.34 -13.21
N THR A 26 -3.58 1.88 -13.85
CA THR A 26 -3.42 0.51 -14.36
C THR A 26 -2.76 -0.42 -13.34
N GLU A 27 -2.23 0.11 -12.24
CA GLU A 27 -1.58 -0.70 -11.19
C GLU A 27 -2.47 -1.82 -10.65
N VAL A 28 -3.78 -1.64 -10.62
CA VAL A 28 -4.73 -2.69 -10.23
C VAL A 28 -4.66 -3.91 -11.14
N GLU A 29 -4.37 -3.75 -12.44
CA GLU A 29 -4.26 -4.83 -13.40
C GLU A 29 -3.00 -5.66 -13.13
N ARG A 30 -1.88 -4.99 -12.87
CA ARG A 30 -0.62 -5.63 -12.44
C ARG A 30 -0.83 -6.41 -11.13
N LEU A 31 -1.53 -5.83 -10.16
CA LEU A 31 -1.84 -6.47 -8.88
C LEU A 31 -2.69 -7.72 -9.05
N ILE A 32 -3.71 -7.69 -9.93
CA ILE A 32 -4.52 -8.86 -10.25
C ILE A 32 -3.67 -9.95 -10.90
N GLU A 33 -2.82 -9.58 -11.87
CA GLU A 33 -1.95 -10.53 -12.56
C GLU A 33 -1.01 -11.25 -11.59
N ASP A 34 -0.31 -10.49 -10.73
CA ASP A 34 0.58 -11.07 -9.72
C ASP A 34 -0.18 -11.95 -8.72
N ALA A 35 -1.36 -11.49 -8.26
CA ALA A 35 -2.15 -12.24 -7.29
C ALA A 35 -2.71 -13.55 -7.86
N ASN A 36 -2.86 -13.67 -9.19
CA ASN A 36 -3.27 -14.92 -9.83
C ASN A 36 -2.13 -15.94 -9.95
N ILE A 37 -0.87 -15.55 -9.74
CA ILE A 37 0.29 -16.44 -9.78
C ILE A 37 0.51 -17.04 -8.38
N LEU A 38 -0.13 -18.18 -8.11
CA LEU A 38 0.07 -18.92 -6.87
C LEU A 38 1.29 -19.84 -6.93
N HIS A 39 1.99 -19.97 -5.81
CA HIS A 39 3.12 -20.88 -5.66
C HIS A 39 2.66 -22.27 -5.22
N SER A 40 3.31 -23.32 -5.71
CA SER A 40 2.99 -24.68 -5.26
C SER A 40 3.41 -24.90 -3.82
N GLU A 41 2.48 -25.36 -3.00
CA GLU A 41 2.69 -25.75 -1.60
C GLU A 41 3.08 -27.23 -1.46
N GLU A 42 3.21 -27.95 -2.58
CA GLU A 42 3.63 -29.34 -2.55
C GLU A 42 5.11 -29.47 -2.18
N THR A 43 5.43 -30.57 -1.50
CA THR A 43 6.80 -30.94 -1.20
C THR A 43 7.06 -32.39 -1.56
N THR A 44 8.19 -32.63 -2.22
CA THR A 44 8.69 -33.97 -2.50
C THR A 44 9.44 -34.56 -1.31
N LYS A 45 9.63 -33.80 -0.22
CA LYS A 45 10.38 -34.18 0.97
C LYS A 45 9.51 -34.75 2.10
N GLY A 46 8.33 -35.31 1.78
CA GLY A 46 7.39 -35.83 2.78
C GLY A 46 8.02 -36.84 3.75
N GLU A 47 8.81 -37.79 3.23
CA GLU A 47 9.51 -38.79 4.06
C GLU A 47 10.54 -38.15 5.02
N LEU A 48 11.24 -37.11 4.57
CA LEU A 48 12.18 -36.36 5.40
C LEU A 48 11.45 -35.65 6.54
N LEU A 49 10.29 -35.05 6.27
CA LEU A 49 9.46 -34.39 7.29
C LEU A 49 8.98 -35.39 8.34
N THR A 50 8.47 -36.56 7.92
CA THR A 50 8.04 -37.62 8.85
C THR A 50 9.19 -38.14 9.71
N LYS A 51 10.37 -38.36 9.11
CA LYS A 51 11.56 -38.76 9.87
C LYS A 51 12.00 -37.69 10.87
N ALA A 52 11.97 -36.42 10.47
CA ALA A 52 12.33 -35.30 11.33
C ALA A 52 11.37 -35.14 12.51
N ASP A 53 10.06 -35.37 12.34
CA ASP A 53 9.09 -35.36 13.44
C ASP A 53 9.38 -36.45 14.47
N ALA A 54 9.73 -37.66 14.01
CA ALA A 54 10.16 -38.73 14.90
C ALA A 54 11.45 -38.35 15.66
N LEU A 55 12.46 -37.80 14.96
CA LEU A 55 13.70 -37.33 15.58
C LEU A 55 13.44 -36.24 16.63
N ASN A 56 12.58 -35.26 16.31
CA ASN A 56 12.20 -34.18 17.21
C ASN A 56 11.47 -34.69 18.46
N THR A 57 10.62 -35.70 18.31
CA THR A 57 9.90 -36.34 19.44
C THR A 57 10.86 -36.94 20.47
N TYR A 58 11.99 -37.47 20.03
CA TYR A 58 13.04 -38.02 20.90
C TYR A 58 14.13 -36.99 21.27
N GLY A 59 13.98 -35.71 20.90
CA GLY A 59 14.89 -34.63 21.26
C GLY A 59 16.07 -34.39 20.32
N PHE A 60 16.09 -35.02 19.13
CA PHE A 60 17.18 -34.92 18.15
C PHE A 60 17.03 -33.76 17.15
N PHE A 61 16.89 -32.53 17.64
CA PHE A 61 16.65 -31.33 16.80
C PHE A 61 17.84 -30.92 15.91
N ASN A 62 19.06 -31.32 16.29
CA ASN A 62 20.29 -30.81 15.66
C ASN A 62 20.88 -31.73 14.58
N THR A 63 20.22 -32.85 14.29
CA THR A 63 20.62 -33.76 13.21
C THR A 63 20.52 -33.07 11.85
N PRO A 64 21.33 -33.46 10.85
CA PRO A 64 21.24 -32.92 9.50
C PRO A 64 19.82 -33.00 8.92
N GLU A 65 19.14 -34.13 9.12
CA GLU A 65 17.77 -34.35 8.66
C GLU A 65 16.76 -33.43 9.34
N ALA A 66 16.84 -33.26 10.67
CA ALA A 66 15.94 -32.34 11.39
C ALA A 66 16.15 -30.88 10.96
N LYS A 67 17.41 -30.47 10.72
CA LYS A 67 17.72 -29.12 10.22
C LYS A 67 17.24 -28.91 8.79
N GLU A 68 17.37 -29.91 7.92
CA GLU A 68 16.88 -29.83 6.55
C GLU A 68 15.34 -29.77 6.50
N ALA A 69 14.66 -30.61 7.28
CA ALA A 69 13.21 -30.57 7.43
C ALA A 69 12.72 -29.21 7.95
N SER A 70 13.40 -28.63 8.95
CA SER A 70 13.05 -27.30 9.48
C SER A 70 13.15 -26.20 8.40
N LYS A 71 14.17 -26.25 7.53
CA LYS A 71 14.28 -25.33 6.39
C LYS A 71 13.13 -25.51 5.41
N GLU A 72 12.74 -26.75 5.14
CA GLU A 72 11.63 -27.04 4.23
C GLU A 72 10.28 -26.60 4.81
N VAL A 73 10.02 -26.87 6.09
CA VAL A 73 8.82 -26.35 6.79
C VAL A 73 8.78 -24.82 6.73
N LYS A 74 9.92 -24.16 6.96
CA LYS A 74 10.00 -22.70 6.85
C LYS A 74 9.74 -22.20 5.42
N ARG A 75 10.24 -22.91 4.40
CA ARG A 75 9.96 -22.59 3.00
C ARG A 75 8.46 -22.70 2.71
N LEU A 76 7.84 -23.81 3.12
CA LEU A 76 6.41 -24.04 2.93
C LEU A 76 5.55 -23.01 3.66
N SER A 77 5.91 -22.65 4.90
CA SER A 77 5.17 -21.63 5.66
C SER A 77 5.22 -20.26 4.98
N VAL A 78 6.35 -19.89 4.39
CA VAL A 78 6.48 -18.63 3.63
C VAL A 78 5.59 -18.66 2.39
N LEU A 79 5.60 -19.76 1.62
CA LEU A 79 4.74 -19.90 0.44
C LEU A 79 3.25 -19.87 0.78
N GLN A 80 2.86 -20.53 1.87
CA GLN A 80 1.47 -20.51 2.36
C GLN A 80 1.02 -19.10 2.75
N GLU A 81 1.90 -18.35 3.41
CA GLU A 81 1.64 -16.97 3.77
C GLU A 81 1.54 -16.08 2.52
N GLU A 82 2.45 -16.22 1.55
CA GLU A 82 2.42 -15.52 0.27
C GLU A 82 1.12 -15.80 -0.51
N ASN A 83 0.75 -17.07 -0.68
CA ASN A 83 -0.49 -17.47 -1.35
C ASN A 83 -1.72 -16.91 -0.64
N ARG A 84 -1.75 -16.96 0.70
CA ARG A 84 -2.85 -16.38 1.49
C ARG A 84 -2.95 -14.87 1.29
N ASN A 85 -1.82 -14.17 1.27
CA ASN A 85 -1.80 -12.72 1.04
C ASN A 85 -2.28 -12.37 -0.37
N LYS A 86 -1.91 -13.17 -1.39
CA LYS A 86 -2.42 -13.03 -2.76
C LYS A 86 -3.93 -13.24 -2.83
N GLU A 87 -4.46 -14.23 -2.12
CA GLU A 87 -5.92 -14.45 -2.09
C GLU A 87 -6.66 -13.29 -1.40
N LEU A 88 -6.15 -12.81 -0.26
CA LEU A 88 -6.70 -11.64 0.42
C LEU A 88 -6.71 -10.39 -0.47
N LEU A 89 -5.65 -10.21 -1.27
CA LEU A 89 -5.55 -9.13 -2.24
C LEU A 89 -6.59 -9.27 -3.36
N ARG A 90 -6.81 -10.48 -3.91
CA ARG A 90 -7.84 -10.73 -4.93
C ARG A 90 -9.24 -10.41 -4.40
N GLU A 91 -9.54 -10.86 -3.19
CA GLU A 91 -10.82 -10.57 -2.53
C GLU A 91 -10.99 -9.06 -2.31
N ALA A 92 -9.94 -8.34 -1.89
CA ALA A 92 -9.98 -6.90 -1.72
C ALA A 92 -10.29 -6.19 -3.04
N ILE A 93 -9.55 -6.54 -4.10
CA ILE A 93 -9.72 -5.96 -5.43
C ILE A 93 -11.15 -6.20 -5.94
N TYR A 94 -11.66 -7.43 -5.79
CA TYR A 94 -13.02 -7.76 -6.20
C TYR A 94 -14.07 -6.96 -5.41
N HIS A 95 -13.93 -6.89 -4.08
CA HIS A 95 -14.84 -6.15 -3.22
C HIS A 95 -14.87 -4.66 -3.59
N PHE A 96 -13.71 -4.02 -3.69
CA PHE A 96 -13.63 -2.58 -3.96
C PHE A 96 -14.02 -2.23 -5.39
N SER A 97 -13.62 -3.04 -6.38
CA SER A 97 -14.03 -2.81 -7.77
C SER A 97 -15.54 -2.98 -7.97
N SER A 98 -16.19 -3.85 -7.19
CA SER A 98 -17.64 -4.06 -7.27
C SER A 98 -18.43 -2.95 -6.57
N ASN A 99 -17.98 -2.53 -5.38
CA ASN A 99 -18.70 -1.52 -4.58
C ASN A 99 -18.38 -0.08 -5.00
N TYR A 100 -17.21 0.15 -5.59
CA TYR A 100 -16.73 1.47 -6.00
C TYR A 100 -16.26 1.44 -7.46
N PRO A 101 -17.13 1.11 -8.43
CA PRO A 101 -16.73 0.86 -9.83
C PRO A 101 -16.10 2.07 -10.53
N ASN A 102 -16.33 3.28 -10.02
CA ASN A 102 -15.80 4.52 -10.56
C ASN A 102 -14.43 4.90 -9.98
N TYR A 103 -13.91 4.13 -9.02
CA TYR A 103 -12.67 4.41 -8.31
C TYR A 103 -11.68 3.26 -8.48
N LYS A 104 -10.41 3.60 -8.66
CA LYS A 104 -9.35 2.61 -8.87
C LYS A 104 -8.75 2.19 -7.53
N PHE A 105 -8.65 0.89 -7.32
CA PHE A 105 -8.00 0.30 -6.14
C PHE A 105 -6.48 0.30 -6.28
N ILE A 106 -5.77 0.64 -5.22
CA ILE A 106 -4.32 0.50 -5.14
C ILE A 106 -3.87 0.13 -3.72
N THR A 107 -2.79 -0.65 -3.61
CA THR A 107 -2.22 -1.04 -2.31
C THR A 107 -1.27 0.02 -1.78
N GLU A 108 -1.09 0.08 -0.46
CA GLU A 108 -0.09 0.98 0.15
C GLU A 108 1.35 0.67 -0.30
N SER A 109 1.69 -0.61 -0.51
CA SER A 109 2.99 -1.01 -1.07
C SER A 109 3.17 -0.49 -2.49
N SER A 110 2.15 -0.59 -3.35
CA SER A 110 2.20 -0.05 -4.71
C SER A 110 2.38 1.47 -4.72
N VAL A 111 1.66 2.20 -3.87
CA VAL A 111 1.82 3.66 -3.75
C VAL A 111 3.27 4.01 -3.40
N LYS A 112 3.89 3.31 -2.44
CA LYS A 112 5.30 3.50 -2.07
C LYS A 112 6.25 3.23 -3.24
N GLU A 113 6.04 2.13 -3.97
CA GLU A 113 6.86 1.75 -5.12
C GLU A 113 6.77 2.78 -6.25
N LEU A 114 5.56 3.23 -6.58
CA LEU A 114 5.33 4.27 -7.59
C LEU A 114 5.91 5.62 -7.15
N CYS A 115 5.73 6.02 -5.90
CA CYS A 115 6.34 7.24 -5.36
C CYS A 115 7.86 7.20 -5.50
N LYS A 116 8.48 6.08 -5.13
CA LYS A 116 9.92 5.87 -5.29
C LYS A 116 10.37 5.89 -6.76
N LYS A 117 9.60 5.28 -7.67
CA LYS A 117 9.88 5.25 -9.11
C LYS A 117 9.93 6.67 -9.70
N TYR A 118 9.02 7.53 -9.28
CA TYR A 118 8.83 8.87 -9.84
C TYR A 118 9.45 10.01 -9.01
N GLY A 119 10.03 9.71 -7.85
CA GLY A 119 10.58 10.74 -6.95
C GLY A 119 9.48 11.60 -6.29
N LEU A 120 8.29 11.03 -6.11
CA LEU A 120 7.15 11.66 -5.44
C LEU A 120 7.17 11.30 -3.96
N ILE A 121 6.45 12.08 -3.16
CA ILE A 121 6.15 11.74 -1.78
C ILE A 121 4.64 11.61 -1.60
N TYR A 122 4.23 10.76 -0.67
CA TYR A 122 2.83 10.66 -0.28
C TYR A 122 2.70 10.93 1.21
N GLY A 123 1.64 11.65 1.60
CA GLY A 123 1.45 12.08 2.97
C GLY A 123 0.03 12.59 3.19
N THR A 124 -0.28 12.89 4.45
CA THR A 124 -1.62 13.36 4.82
C THR A 124 -1.87 14.78 4.28
N VAL A 125 -3.09 15.03 3.80
CA VAL A 125 -3.45 16.28 3.10
C VAL A 125 -3.25 17.56 3.91
N ASN A 126 -3.20 17.48 5.25
CA ASN A 126 -2.94 18.63 6.12
C ASN A 126 -1.53 19.23 5.98
N TYR A 127 -0.61 18.53 5.31
CA TYR A 127 0.73 19.04 5.02
C TYR A 127 0.88 19.56 3.59
N PHE A 128 -0.13 19.36 2.74
CA PHE A 128 -0.13 19.85 1.37
C PHE A 128 -0.30 21.38 1.35
N ILE A 129 0.55 22.05 0.58
CA ILE A 129 0.58 23.51 0.43
C ILE A 129 0.38 23.98 -1.01
N GLY A 130 0.22 23.05 -1.95
CA GLY A 130 -0.09 23.36 -3.34
C GLY A 130 -1.54 23.82 -3.52
N ASP A 131 -1.85 24.28 -4.73
CA ASP A 131 -3.19 24.72 -5.09
C ASP A 131 -4.14 23.53 -5.27
N VAL A 132 -5.39 23.70 -4.81
CA VAL A 132 -6.45 22.69 -4.93
C VAL A 132 -7.54 23.23 -5.87
N PRO A 133 -7.67 22.69 -7.09
CA PRO A 133 -8.71 23.09 -8.03
C PRO A 133 -10.11 22.78 -7.49
N ASP A 134 -11.09 23.63 -7.82
CA ASP A 134 -12.48 23.48 -7.39
C ASP A 134 -13.11 22.16 -7.86
N VAL A 135 -12.73 21.67 -9.04
CA VAL A 135 -13.21 20.40 -9.60
C VAL A 135 -12.78 19.23 -8.71
N ASN A 136 -11.50 19.16 -8.34
CA ASN A 136 -10.97 18.14 -7.43
C ASN A 136 -11.61 18.25 -6.04
N LEU A 137 -11.78 19.48 -5.53
CA LEU A 137 -12.46 19.69 -4.25
C LEU A 137 -13.90 19.15 -4.27
N LYS A 138 -14.62 19.35 -5.38
CA LYS A 138 -15.97 18.81 -5.57
C LYS A 138 -15.97 17.28 -5.59
N HIS A 139 -15.03 16.65 -6.31
CA HIS A 139 -14.90 15.18 -6.31
C HIS A 139 -14.67 14.63 -4.89
N LEU A 140 -13.84 15.30 -4.09
CA LEU A 140 -13.59 14.90 -2.69
C LEU A 140 -14.83 15.07 -1.81
N GLN A 141 -15.69 16.04 -2.08
CA GLN A 141 -16.94 16.24 -1.34
C GLN A 141 -18.01 15.20 -1.70
N GLU A 142 -18.01 14.73 -2.94
CA GLU A 142 -18.99 13.75 -3.45
C GLU A 142 -18.58 12.31 -3.12
N PHE A 143 -17.29 12.05 -2.91
CA PHE A 143 -16.81 10.71 -2.60
C PHE A 143 -17.08 10.29 -1.16
N ILE A 144 -17.83 9.21 -1.00
CA ILE A 144 -18.21 8.65 0.30
C ILE A 144 -17.87 7.16 0.30
N VAL A 145 -17.12 6.74 1.31
CA VAL A 145 -16.82 5.33 1.58
C VAL A 145 -17.91 4.77 2.49
N ALA A 146 -18.37 3.55 2.24
CA ALA A 146 -19.32 2.87 3.12
C ALA A 146 -18.71 2.65 4.51
N GLU A 147 -19.53 2.75 5.56
CA GLU A 147 -19.09 2.64 6.96
C GLU A 147 -18.28 1.36 7.27
N GLY A 148 -18.58 0.26 6.57
CA GLY A 148 -17.87 -1.02 6.72
C GLY A 148 -16.44 -1.01 6.15
N ASP A 149 -16.16 -0.10 5.21
CA ASP A 149 -14.90 0.01 4.49
C ASP A 149 -14.05 1.19 5.00
N GLU A 150 -14.60 2.04 5.88
CA GLU A 150 -13.89 3.16 6.50
C GLU A 150 -12.66 2.67 7.28
N CYS A 151 -11.49 3.14 6.86
CA CYS A 151 -10.24 2.82 7.53
C CYS A 151 -10.05 3.69 8.78
N HIS A 152 -9.90 3.02 9.92
CA HIS A 152 -9.47 3.64 11.16
C HIS A 152 -8.13 3.05 11.59
N MET A 153 -7.35 3.83 12.32
CA MET A 153 -6.13 3.35 12.96
C MET A 153 -6.23 3.46 14.48
N SER A 154 -5.68 2.47 15.16
CA SER A 154 -5.39 2.52 16.59
C SER A 154 -3.91 2.47 16.83
N TYR A 155 -3.43 3.27 17.78
CA TYR A 155 -2.02 3.30 18.14
C TYR A 155 -1.85 3.80 19.57
N SER A 156 -0.71 3.45 20.18
CA SER A 156 -0.24 4.03 21.43
C SER A 156 0.86 5.05 21.14
N LYS A 157 1.12 5.97 22.05
CA LYS A 157 2.24 6.94 21.91
C LYS A 157 3.29 6.67 22.97
N TYR A 158 4.55 6.70 22.57
CA TYR A 158 5.65 6.86 23.50
C TYR A 158 5.63 8.27 24.11
N ASN A 159 6.44 8.51 25.14
CA ASN A 159 6.51 9.81 25.82
C ASN A 159 6.97 10.95 24.92
N ASP A 160 7.74 10.64 23.87
CA ASP A 160 8.18 11.58 22.83
C ASP A 160 7.10 11.87 21.77
N GLY A 161 5.93 11.22 21.89
CA GLY A 161 4.81 11.34 20.95
C GLY A 161 4.85 10.36 19.79
N THR A 162 5.93 9.57 19.64
CA THR A 162 6.10 8.61 18.54
C THR A 162 5.04 7.51 18.62
N PRO A 163 4.26 7.27 17.55
CA PRO A 163 3.25 6.23 17.54
C PRO A 163 3.89 4.83 17.48
N PHE A 164 3.31 3.88 18.22
CA PHE A 164 3.69 2.47 18.17
C PHE A 164 2.47 1.56 18.31
N ASN A 165 2.65 0.28 17.99
CA ASN A 165 1.55 -0.71 17.92
C ASN A 165 0.40 -0.25 17.01
N LEU A 166 0.74 0.34 15.86
CA LEU A 166 -0.23 0.76 14.85
C LEU A 166 -1.03 -0.45 14.35
N LYS A 167 -2.36 -0.33 14.33
CA LYS A 167 -3.28 -1.32 13.78
C LYS A 167 -4.36 -0.62 12.98
N TYR A 168 -4.81 -1.25 11.89
CA TYR A 168 -5.97 -0.79 11.13
C TYR A 168 -7.21 -1.57 11.52
N LEU A 169 -8.34 -0.87 11.58
CA LEU A 169 -9.62 -1.37 12.08
C LEU A 169 -10.76 -0.76 11.27
N THR A 170 -11.87 -1.49 11.16
CA THR A 170 -13.17 -0.90 10.83
C THR A 170 -13.71 -0.06 11.97
N LYS A 171 -14.66 0.82 11.68
CA LYS A 171 -15.40 1.54 12.71
C LYS A 171 -16.05 0.64 13.76
N LYS A 172 -16.67 -0.47 13.33
CA LYS A 172 -17.28 -1.48 14.24
C LYS A 172 -16.26 -2.15 15.16
N GLU A 173 -15.02 -2.35 14.70
CA GLU A 173 -13.95 -2.90 15.53
C GLU A 173 -13.42 -1.85 16.52
N VAL A 174 -13.30 -0.60 16.10
CA VAL A 174 -12.96 0.53 16.99
C VAL A 174 -13.96 0.65 18.13
N GLU A 175 -15.26 0.61 17.84
CA GLU A 175 -16.32 0.67 18.87
C GLU A 175 -16.22 -0.49 19.85
N ARG A 176 -16.04 -1.72 19.35
CA ARG A 176 -15.82 -2.91 20.19
C ARG A 176 -14.57 -2.79 21.06
N GLU A 177 -13.44 -2.31 20.50
CA GLU A 177 -12.21 -2.12 21.28
C GLU A 177 -12.35 -1.03 22.34
N LYS A 178 -13.03 0.08 22.02
CA LYS A 178 -13.31 1.17 22.97
C LYS A 178 -14.13 0.66 24.15
N ASP A 179 -15.15 -0.16 23.91
CA ASP A 179 -16.00 -0.70 24.96
C ASP A 179 -15.25 -1.69 25.86
N MET A 180 -14.38 -2.54 25.30
CA MET A 180 -13.57 -3.47 26.07
C MET A 180 -12.48 -2.77 26.91
N ARG A 181 -11.95 -1.63 26.46
CA ARG A 181 -10.79 -0.95 27.07
C ARG A 181 -11.13 0.28 27.90
N ARG A 182 -12.41 0.48 28.27
CA ARG A 182 -12.90 1.64 29.08
C ARG A 182 -12.17 1.88 30.40
N VAL A 183 -11.28 0.99 30.85
CA VAL A 183 -10.69 1.06 32.19
C VAL A 183 -9.22 1.53 32.22
N PHE A 184 -8.35 1.26 31.21
CA PHE A 184 -6.90 1.53 31.36
C PHE A 184 -6.05 1.59 30.06
N SER A 185 -6.38 2.38 29.04
CA SER A 185 -5.46 2.46 27.87
C SER A 185 -5.27 3.84 27.26
N ASP A 186 -4.01 4.23 27.08
CA ASP A 186 -3.53 5.39 26.29
C ASP A 186 -3.70 5.22 24.77
N ILE A 187 -4.50 4.24 24.35
CA ILE A 187 -4.71 3.89 22.96
C ILE A 187 -5.60 4.95 22.32
N LYS A 188 -5.10 5.57 21.27
CA LYS A 188 -5.82 6.53 20.44
C LYS A 188 -6.45 5.79 19.28
N PHE A 189 -7.66 6.21 18.92
CA PHE A 189 -8.38 5.74 17.75
C PHE A 189 -8.71 6.96 16.90
N ILE A 190 -8.26 6.96 15.65
CA ILE A 190 -8.57 8.02 14.69
C ILE A 190 -8.98 7.39 13.37
N GLN A 191 -9.86 8.07 12.63
CA GLN A 191 -10.10 7.74 11.23
C GLN A 191 -8.83 8.06 10.44
N CYS A 192 -8.46 7.20 9.49
CA CYS A 192 -7.33 7.46 8.61
C CYS A 192 -7.63 8.70 7.76
N PRO A 193 -6.78 9.74 7.82
CA PRO A 193 -7.00 10.96 7.04
C PRO A 193 -6.75 10.70 5.56
N LEU A 194 -7.26 11.60 4.73
CA LEU A 194 -6.91 11.63 3.32
C LEU A 194 -5.41 11.77 3.11
N GLU A 195 -4.90 11.07 2.11
CA GLU A 195 -3.51 11.14 1.69
C GLU A 195 -3.43 11.66 0.26
N ILE A 196 -2.31 12.29 -0.07
CA ILE A 196 -2.05 12.86 -1.39
C ILE A 196 -0.63 12.52 -1.81
N VAL A 197 -0.46 12.14 -3.07
CA VAL A 197 0.82 11.93 -3.73
C VAL A 197 1.16 13.20 -4.50
N ALA A 198 2.30 13.83 -4.22
CA ALA A 198 2.75 15.02 -4.95
C ALA A 198 4.29 15.16 -4.85
N PRO A 199 4.91 16.06 -5.63
CA PRO A 199 6.32 16.40 -5.43
C PRO A 199 6.58 16.95 -4.02
N SER A 200 7.82 16.79 -3.54
CA SER A 200 8.20 17.28 -2.22
C SER A 200 8.10 18.81 -2.05
N SER A 201 8.08 19.57 -3.14
CA SER A 201 7.88 21.02 -3.12
C SER A 201 6.50 21.44 -2.61
N ASP A 202 5.51 20.56 -2.74
CA ASP A 202 4.11 20.88 -2.47
C ASP A 202 3.70 20.48 -1.05
N PHE A 203 4.69 20.15 -0.21
CA PHE A 203 4.51 19.80 1.19
C PHE A 203 5.27 20.74 2.13
N ASN A 204 4.64 21.06 3.26
CA ASN A 204 5.32 21.70 4.37
C ASN A 204 6.07 20.66 5.21
N LEU A 205 7.35 20.44 4.86
CA LEU A 205 8.23 19.45 5.49
C LEU A 205 9.01 20.00 6.71
N LYS A 206 8.66 21.18 7.23
CA LYS A 206 9.38 21.78 8.36
C LYS A 206 9.29 20.89 9.62
N GLY A 207 10.43 20.42 10.11
CA GLY A 207 10.51 19.60 11.32
C GLY A 207 10.19 18.11 11.10
N MET A 208 10.22 17.64 9.86
CA MET A 208 10.05 16.22 9.52
C MET A 208 11.37 15.59 9.09
N ASP A 209 11.63 14.36 9.55
CA ASP A 209 12.70 13.53 9.03
C ASP A 209 12.20 12.74 7.81
N ILE A 210 12.76 13.01 6.64
CA ILE A 210 12.51 12.20 5.44
C ILE A 210 13.41 10.97 5.54
N THR A 211 12.88 9.89 6.09
CA THR A 211 13.57 8.59 6.08
C THR A 211 13.27 7.88 4.76
N ASP A 212 14.31 7.76 3.94
CA ASP A 212 14.36 7.22 2.57
C ASP A 212 13.83 8.16 1.46
N PHE A 213 14.77 8.67 0.65
CA PHE A 213 14.84 8.67 -0.83
C PHE A 213 15.60 9.90 -1.36
N GLU A 214 16.70 9.62 -2.07
CA GLU A 214 17.59 10.61 -2.70
C GLU A 214 16.88 11.44 -3.78
N ILE A 215 17.16 12.74 -3.76
CA ILE A 215 16.57 13.80 -4.56
C ILE A 215 17.09 13.80 -6.00
N ARG A 216 16.19 13.85 -6.98
CA ARG A 216 16.38 14.62 -8.23
C ARG A 216 15.06 15.32 -8.59
N PRO A 217 15.05 16.65 -8.82
CA PRO A 217 13.83 17.37 -9.14
C PRO A 217 13.42 17.10 -10.58
N THR A 218 12.23 16.56 -10.76
CA THR A 218 11.37 16.90 -11.89
C THR A 218 10.15 17.59 -11.27
N PRO A 219 9.83 18.85 -11.60
CA PRO A 219 8.56 19.44 -11.21
C PRO A 219 7.47 18.71 -11.98
N ILE A 220 6.69 17.90 -11.29
CA ILE A 220 5.55 17.18 -11.85
C ILE A 220 4.32 17.79 -11.19
N GLU A 221 3.58 18.60 -11.94
CA GLU A 221 2.64 19.59 -11.40
C GLU A 221 1.29 19.02 -10.95
N ASP A 222 1.08 17.69 -11.00
CA ASP A 222 -0.27 17.11 -10.84
C ASP A 222 -0.35 16.00 -9.76
N PRO A 223 -0.80 16.34 -8.54
CA PRO A 223 -1.01 15.41 -7.44
C PRO A 223 -2.08 14.31 -7.70
N ILE A 224 -2.11 13.29 -6.82
CA ILE A 224 -3.15 12.24 -6.78
C ILE A 224 -3.67 12.11 -5.35
N VAL A 225 -4.98 12.25 -5.11
CA VAL A 225 -5.60 12.00 -3.79
C VAL A 225 -5.96 10.54 -3.63
N LEU A 226 -5.58 9.98 -2.49
CA LEU A 226 -5.83 8.62 -2.06
C LEU A 226 -6.78 8.62 -0.86
N HIS A 227 -7.90 7.92 -0.99
CA HIS A 227 -8.84 7.66 0.09
C HIS A 227 -8.51 6.32 0.77
N PRO A 228 -8.14 6.32 2.06
CA PRO A 228 -7.85 5.08 2.78
C PRO A 228 -9.11 4.20 2.95
N VAL A 229 -8.99 2.92 2.61
CA VAL A 229 -10.02 1.90 2.83
C VAL A 229 -9.45 0.72 3.60
N TYR A 230 -10.30 0.09 4.41
CA TYR A 230 -9.93 -1.05 5.24
C TYR A 230 -10.30 -2.37 4.56
N TRP A 231 -9.38 -3.33 4.59
CA TRP A 231 -9.69 -4.72 4.29
C TRP A 231 -8.90 -5.67 5.19
N LYS A 232 -9.63 -6.47 5.98
CA LYS A 232 -9.09 -7.60 6.78
C LYS A 232 -7.76 -7.29 7.50
N GLY A 233 -7.68 -6.15 8.19
CA GLY A 233 -6.52 -5.73 8.98
C GLY A 233 -5.49 -4.88 8.22
N THR A 234 -5.72 -4.60 6.94
CA THR A 234 -4.80 -3.88 6.05
C THR A 234 -5.42 -2.59 5.54
N LYS A 235 -4.60 -1.54 5.39
CA LYS A 235 -4.96 -0.29 4.73
C LYS A 235 -4.65 -0.38 3.24
N HIS A 236 -5.63 -0.05 2.41
CA HIS A 236 -5.48 0.15 0.97
C HIS A 236 -6.04 1.51 0.60
N TYR A 237 -6.06 1.83 -0.69
CA TYR A 237 -6.59 3.10 -1.17
C TYR A 237 -7.52 2.93 -2.36
N LEU A 238 -8.48 3.85 -2.43
CA LEU A 238 -9.19 4.20 -3.65
C LEU A 238 -8.62 5.53 -4.15
N ILE A 239 -8.26 5.60 -5.42
CA ILE A 239 -7.83 6.86 -6.06
C ILE A 239 -9.07 7.74 -6.22
N GLY A 240 -9.14 8.82 -5.43
CA GLY A 240 -10.30 9.71 -5.38
C GLY A 240 -10.31 10.73 -6.52
N THR A 241 -9.15 11.32 -6.82
CA THR A 241 -8.99 12.27 -7.93
C THR A 241 -7.50 12.48 -8.24
N ALA A 242 -7.18 12.90 -9.47
CA ALA A 242 -5.86 13.36 -9.90
C ALA A 242 -5.98 14.77 -10.49
N TRP A 243 -4.91 15.57 -10.40
CA TRP A 243 -4.84 16.88 -11.04
C TRP A 243 -4.51 16.70 -12.53
N GLY A 244 -4.62 17.74 -13.34
CA GLY A 244 -4.35 17.65 -14.79
C GLY A 244 -5.62 17.55 -15.66
N PRO A 245 -5.47 17.49 -17.00
CA PRO A 245 -6.61 17.50 -17.94
C PRO A 245 -7.55 16.31 -17.76
N GLU A 246 -7.05 15.22 -17.16
CA GLU A 246 -7.83 14.04 -16.81
C GLU A 246 -8.86 14.29 -15.69
N ALA A 247 -8.70 15.35 -14.88
CA ALA A 247 -9.72 15.77 -13.92
C ALA A 247 -11.03 16.19 -14.61
N SER A 248 -10.97 16.48 -15.92
CA SER A 248 -12.13 16.77 -16.78
C SER A 248 -12.53 15.58 -17.66
N ASP A 249 -11.81 14.47 -17.63
CA ASP A 249 -12.07 13.29 -18.46
C ASP A 249 -13.14 12.40 -17.80
N PRO A 250 -14.29 12.18 -18.45
CA PRO A 250 -15.33 11.27 -17.95
C PRO A 250 -14.86 9.80 -17.81
N LEU A 251 -13.66 9.44 -18.27
CA LEU A 251 -13.04 8.13 -18.03
C LEU A 251 -12.23 8.05 -16.73
N ALA A 252 -11.78 9.17 -16.17
CA ALA A 252 -11.18 9.23 -14.83
C ALA A 252 -12.24 8.97 -13.73
N ILE A 253 -13.51 9.23 -14.06
CA ILE A 253 -14.70 8.89 -13.28
C ILE A 253 -15.69 8.23 -14.23
N ASN A 254 -15.48 6.95 -14.56
CA ASN A 254 -16.27 6.20 -15.54
C ASN A 254 -17.80 6.49 -15.41
N GLU A 255 -18.40 7.09 -16.44
CA GLU A 255 -19.81 7.50 -16.54
C GLU A 255 -20.82 6.32 -16.58
N LYS A 256 -20.73 5.33 -15.69
CA LYS A 256 -21.84 4.36 -15.52
C LYS A 256 -22.80 4.82 -14.43
N MET A 257 -23.50 5.93 -14.73
CA MET A 257 -24.88 6.11 -14.27
C MET A 257 -25.80 5.50 -15.32
N ASN A 258 -26.22 4.26 -15.09
CA ASN A 258 -27.49 3.69 -15.57
C ASN A 258 -27.89 2.53 -14.66
#